data_AF-A0AA36NLT3-F1
#
_entry.id   AF-A0AA36NLT3-F1
#
_cell.length_a   1.000
_cell.length_b   1.000
_cell.length_c   1.000
_cell.angle_alpha   90.00
_cell.angle_beta   90.00
_cell.angle_gamma   90.00
#
_symmetry.space_group_name_H-M   'P 1'
#
loop_
_entity.id
_entity.type
_entity.pdbx_description
1 polymer ?
#
loop_
_entity_poly.entity_id
_entity_poly.type
_entity_poly.pdbx_seq_one_letter_code
_entity_poly.pdbx_strand_id
1 'polypeptide(L)'
;MGKRSRPVASPARARRAAGKGPAKLALKPKVKPARAAPRAAPRAAPRAAPRAAPRADRALPGGLRAGRGRGLAARKALQLFQELYGEYIKEMEESQDAAAARRGCEARMGRRYVELHATALELLRTVAEPQKCGGYSALSFRGAAVADRRRNLQARLALARQQASGQQREALCAVLAALCCRLQKNWLSAYDDEVPVRGYFAHGLVDPNCRFRVAVKSPSRLASLLVTSELPLARALAAMDHGGPFPEGHEKEPVGRRQYGLQRVCVETGYGEEQKERLCDVQPEAELRALMESQAPVEVLEVYCALAPKERVARHRLGPVIRAELRRLLAEAKERGRAVLFLVGGDHPIDLVQKVYLQPWFTSIGGLRCGYFRWKQSTEADWEPPKLMGQKRA
;
A
#
# COMPACT_ATOMS: atom_id res chain seq x y z
N MET A 1 -17.76 -7.48 71.70
CA MET A 1 -17.42 -8.65 70.88
C MET A 1 -17.16 -8.19 69.45
N GLY A 2 -15.90 -8.13 69.03
CA GLY A 2 -15.53 -7.63 67.69
C GLY A 2 -14.20 -8.25 67.28
N LYS A 3 -14.24 -9.06 66.21
CA LYS A 3 -13.21 -10.01 65.79
C LYS A 3 -11.93 -9.29 65.33
N ARG A 4 -10.79 -9.78 65.84
CA ARG A 4 -9.43 -9.45 65.40
C ARG A 4 -9.17 -10.05 64.02
N SER A 5 -8.75 -9.22 63.07
CA SER A 5 -8.17 -9.65 61.79
C SER A 5 -6.69 -9.99 61.96
N ARG A 6 -6.29 -11.18 61.51
CA ARG A 6 -4.89 -11.64 61.41
C ARG A 6 -4.29 -11.24 60.06
N PRO A 7 -2.99 -10.93 59.98
CA PRO A 7 -2.29 -10.74 58.72
C PRO A 7 -1.86 -12.10 58.13
N VAL A 8 -1.97 -12.25 56.81
CA VAL A 8 -1.47 -13.42 56.07
C VAL A 8 -0.06 -13.12 55.57
N ALA A 9 0.88 -13.96 55.97
CA ALA A 9 2.28 -13.94 55.59
C ALA A 9 2.52 -14.50 54.19
N SER A 10 3.53 -13.93 53.55
CA SER A 10 4.22 -14.42 52.35
C SER A 10 4.92 -15.76 52.60
N PRO A 11 5.07 -16.63 51.57
CA PRO A 11 6.15 -17.58 51.56
C PRO A 11 7.10 -17.33 50.38
N ALA A 12 8.33 -16.96 50.73
CA ALA A 12 9.51 -17.27 49.94
C ALA A 12 9.72 -18.79 49.90
N ARG A 13 10.07 -19.35 48.74
CA ARG A 13 10.84 -20.60 48.68
C ARG A 13 11.77 -20.63 47.49
N ALA A 14 13.01 -20.98 47.83
CA ALA A 14 14.19 -21.02 46.99
C ALA A 14 14.54 -22.45 46.54
N ARG A 15 15.46 -22.52 45.56
CA ARG A 15 16.35 -23.65 45.19
C ARG A 15 15.63 -24.79 44.42
N ARG A 16 16.13 -25.35 43.31
CA ARG A 16 17.46 -25.97 43.10
C ARG A 16 17.75 -26.24 41.61
N ALA A 17 19.03 -26.49 41.34
CA ALA A 17 19.69 -26.65 40.04
C ALA A 17 19.67 -28.08 39.47
N ALA A 18 19.98 -28.15 38.16
CA ALA A 18 20.53 -29.25 37.32
C ALA A 18 19.75 -29.23 35.99
N GLY A 19 20.30 -29.16 34.78
CA GLY A 19 21.62 -29.49 34.25
C GLY A 19 21.36 -30.11 32.86
N LYS A 20 22.06 -29.65 31.82
CA LYS A 20 22.42 -30.36 30.57
C LYS A 20 22.84 -29.34 29.51
N GLY A 21 24.12 -29.38 29.14
CA GLY A 21 24.71 -28.51 28.12
C GLY A 21 24.31 -28.91 26.69
N PRO A 22 24.39 -27.98 25.73
CA PRO A 22 24.15 -28.30 24.33
C PRO A 22 25.42 -28.82 23.64
N ALA A 23 25.22 -29.87 22.85
CA ALA A 23 26.21 -30.50 22.00
C ALA A 23 26.76 -29.53 20.94
N LYS A 24 28.08 -29.61 20.74
CA LYS A 24 28.81 -28.91 19.68
C LYS A 24 28.41 -29.47 18.32
N LEU A 25 27.72 -28.67 17.50
CA LEU A 25 27.53 -28.93 16.07
C LEU A 25 28.71 -28.34 15.30
N ALA A 26 29.43 -29.22 14.62
CA ALA A 26 30.59 -28.91 13.81
C ALA A 26 30.21 -28.02 12.61
N LEU A 27 30.92 -26.91 12.47
CA LEU A 27 30.89 -26.01 11.32
C LEU A 27 31.51 -26.71 10.09
N LYS A 28 30.71 -26.88 9.04
CA LYS A 28 31.19 -27.28 7.71
C LYS A 28 32.02 -26.16 7.07
N PRO A 29 33.02 -26.49 6.24
CA PRO A 29 33.95 -25.51 5.67
C PRO A 29 33.29 -24.60 4.63
N LYS A 30 33.67 -23.31 4.67
CA LYS A 30 33.33 -22.27 3.69
C LYS A 30 33.90 -22.60 2.31
N VAL A 31 33.03 -22.90 1.35
CA VAL A 31 33.37 -22.92 -0.08
C VAL A 31 33.40 -21.48 -0.58
N LYS A 32 34.56 -21.00 -1.06
CA LYS A 32 34.70 -19.70 -1.72
C LYS A 32 34.00 -19.75 -3.09
N PRO A 33 33.13 -18.79 -3.44
CA PRO A 33 32.61 -18.70 -4.80
C PRO A 33 33.71 -18.22 -5.75
N ALA A 34 33.91 -18.97 -6.83
CA ALA A 34 34.82 -18.64 -7.91
C ALA A 34 34.35 -17.34 -8.60
N ARG A 35 35.29 -16.38 -8.76
CA ARG A 35 35.11 -15.18 -9.59
C ARG A 35 34.94 -15.62 -11.05
N ALA A 36 33.72 -15.52 -11.57
CA ALA A 36 33.48 -15.62 -13.01
C ALA A 36 33.93 -14.32 -13.68
N ALA A 37 34.88 -14.44 -14.61
CA ALA A 37 35.34 -13.35 -15.46
C ALA A 37 34.20 -12.86 -16.39
N PRO A 38 34.16 -11.56 -16.74
CA PRO A 38 33.12 -11.01 -17.60
C PRO A 38 33.28 -11.54 -19.03
N ARG A 39 32.28 -12.28 -19.52
CA ARG A 39 32.13 -12.60 -20.94
C ARG A 39 31.75 -11.34 -21.70
N ALA A 40 32.61 -10.95 -22.65
CA ALA A 40 32.35 -9.89 -23.60
C ALA A 40 31.06 -10.17 -24.41
N ALA A 41 30.16 -9.20 -24.44
CA ALA A 41 28.94 -9.26 -25.23
C ALA A 41 29.26 -9.02 -26.73
N PRO A 42 28.61 -9.75 -27.66
CA PRO A 42 28.79 -9.52 -29.09
C PRO A 42 28.14 -8.19 -29.53
N ARG A 43 28.90 -7.43 -30.34
CA ARG A 43 28.42 -6.22 -31.03
C ARG A 43 27.25 -6.56 -31.95
N ALA A 44 26.07 -6.03 -31.64
CA ALA A 44 24.92 -6.08 -32.53
C ALA A 44 24.99 -4.95 -33.58
N ALA A 45 24.86 -5.33 -34.84
CA ALA A 45 24.79 -4.45 -36.01
C ALA A 45 23.55 -3.52 -35.98
N PRO A 46 23.59 -2.36 -36.67
CA PRO A 46 22.52 -1.36 -36.62
C PRO A 46 21.26 -1.85 -37.33
N ARG A 47 20.13 -1.90 -36.60
CA ARG A 47 18.80 -2.15 -37.18
C ARG A 47 18.22 -0.87 -37.77
N ALA A 48 17.83 -0.96 -39.03
CA ALA A 48 17.13 0.06 -39.80
C ALA A 48 15.86 0.58 -39.09
N ALA A 49 15.62 1.87 -39.23
CA ALA A 49 14.47 2.58 -38.66
C ALA A 49 13.14 2.12 -39.29
N PRO A 50 12.08 1.88 -38.51
CA PRO A 50 10.76 1.61 -39.06
C PRO A 50 10.09 2.91 -39.54
N ARG A 51 9.56 2.85 -40.77
CA ARG A 51 8.73 3.89 -41.40
C ARG A 51 7.55 4.28 -40.51
N ALA A 52 7.30 5.59 -40.45
CA ALA A 52 6.18 6.18 -39.73
C ALA A 52 4.82 5.73 -40.30
N ALA A 53 3.96 5.20 -39.44
CA ALA A 53 2.56 4.94 -39.76
C ALA A 53 1.72 6.23 -39.60
N PRO A 54 0.66 6.42 -40.40
CA PRO A 54 -0.14 7.64 -40.39
C PRO A 54 -0.92 7.82 -39.09
N ARG A 55 -0.96 9.07 -38.60
CA ARG A 55 -1.72 9.51 -37.43
C ARG A 55 -3.22 9.43 -37.73
N ALA A 56 -3.92 8.57 -37.01
CA ALA A 56 -5.38 8.57 -36.94
C ALA A 56 -5.83 9.30 -35.66
N ASP A 57 -5.98 10.62 -35.74
CA ASP A 57 -6.78 11.38 -34.78
C ASP A 57 -8.27 11.16 -35.13
N ARG A 58 -8.81 10.02 -34.69
CA ARG A 58 -10.26 9.77 -34.74
C ARG A 58 -10.86 10.20 -33.40
N ALA A 59 -11.55 11.34 -33.41
CA ALA A 59 -12.48 11.71 -32.37
C ALA A 59 -13.46 10.54 -32.14
N LEU A 60 -13.60 10.12 -30.87
CA LEU A 60 -14.49 9.03 -30.49
C LEU A 60 -15.96 9.49 -30.70
N PRO A 61 -16.80 8.72 -31.41
CA PRO A 61 -18.18 9.12 -31.69
C PRO A 61 -18.99 9.19 -30.39
N GLY A 62 -19.48 10.39 -30.08
CA GLY A 62 -20.44 10.65 -29.02
C GLY A 62 -21.84 10.27 -29.49
N GLY A 63 -22.51 9.36 -28.77
CA GLY A 63 -23.89 8.98 -29.08
C GLY A 63 -24.44 7.74 -28.38
N LEU A 64 -23.79 7.20 -27.34
CA LEU A 64 -24.32 6.04 -26.62
C LEU A 64 -25.34 6.48 -25.56
N ARG A 65 -26.60 6.02 -25.72
CA ARG A 65 -27.72 6.19 -24.78
C ARG A 65 -27.26 5.93 -23.33
N ALA A 66 -27.15 6.99 -22.55
CA ALA A 66 -26.37 7.04 -21.30
C ALA A 66 -26.90 6.18 -20.13
N GLY A 67 -28.09 5.58 -20.24
CA GLY A 67 -28.72 4.84 -19.13
C GLY A 67 -28.41 3.35 -19.07
N ARG A 68 -28.58 2.60 -20.18
CA ARG A 68 -28.48 1.12 -20.16
C ARG A 68 -27.04 0.60 -20.09
N GLY A 69 -26.08 1.32 -20.67
CA GLY A 69 -24.66 0.91 -20.69
C GLY A 69 -24.04 0.87 -19.29
N ARG A 70 -24.36 1.84 -18.42
CA ARG A 70 -23.72 1.99 -17.11
C ARG A 70 -23.93 0.78 -16.20
N GLY A 71 -25.15 0.22 -16.20
CA GLY A 71 -25.46 -0.98 -15.40
C GLY A 71 -24.82 -2.25 -15.96
N LEU A 72 -24.54 -2.31 -17.27
CA LEU A 72 -23.87 -3.46 -17.89
C LEU A 72 -22.37 -3.49 -17.53
N ALA A 73 -21.68 -2.35 -17.62
CA ALA A 73 -20.27 -2.26 -17.24
C ALA A 73 -20.03 -2.61 -15.77
N ALA A 74 -20.89 -2.12 -14.87
CA ALA A 74 -20.79 -2.41 -13.44
C ALA A 74 -21.00 -3.89 -13.13
N ARG A 75 -22.02 -4.53 -13.74
CA ARG A 75 -22.25 -5.98 -13.58
C ARG A 75 -21.09 -6.80 -14.13
N LYS A 76 -20.59 -6.46 -15.32
CA LYS A 76 -19.43 -7.12 -15.92
C LYS A 76 -18.21 -7.01 -15.00
N ALA A 77 -17.93 -5.81 -14.47
CA ALA A 77 -16.83 -5.58 -13.54
C ALA A 77 -16.88 -6.49 -12.31
N LEU A 78 -18.05 -6.58 -11.65
CA LEU A 78 -18.24 -7.44 -10.48
C LEU A 78 -18.10 -8.93 -10.84
N GLN A 79 -18.63 -9.36 -11.99
CA GLN A 79 -18.46 -10.73 -12.48
C GLN A 79 -16.98 -11.06 -12.72
N LEU A 80 -16.23 -10.19 -13.43
CA LEU A 80 -14.80 -10.38 -13.68
C LEU A 80 -14.02 -10.53 -12.36
N PHE A 81 -14.37 -9.73 -11.36
CA PHE A 81 -13.76 -9.80 -10.03
C PHE A 81 -14.11 -11.11 -9.31
N GLN A 82 -15.39 -11.49 -9.26
CA GLN A 82 -15.85 -12.70 -8.57
C GLN A 82 -15.22 -13.97 -9.15
N GLU A 83 -15.09 -14.05 -10.47
CA GLU A 83 -14.42 -15.18 -11.14
C GLU A 83 -12.93 -15.24 -10.74
N LEU A 84 -12.21 -14.12 -10.80
CA LEU A 84 -10.80 -14.07 -10.39
C LEU A 84 -10.60 -14.38 -8.90
N TYR A 85 -11.52 -13.91 -8.06
CA TYR A 85 -11.49 -14.18 -6.61
C TYR A 85 -11.75 -15.65 -6.32
N GLY A 86 -12.78 -16.25 -6.93
CA GLY A 86 -13.09 -17.68 -6.78
C GLY A 86 -11.93 -18.57 -7.23
N GLU A 87 -11.30 -18.24 -8.37
CA GLU A 87 -10.10 -18.94 -8.84
C GLU A 87 -8.91 -18.80 -7.90
N TYR A 88 -8.73 -17.61 -7.29
CA TYR A 88 -7.68 -17.37 -6.31
C TYR A 88 -7.90 -18.19 -5.03
N ILE A 89 -9.11 -18.18 -4.47
CA ILE A 89 -9.44 -18.95 -3.27
C ILE A 89 -9.26 -20.44 -3.53
N LYS A 90 -9.80 -20.96 -4.64
CA LYS A 90 -9.62 -22.35 -5.04
C LYS A 90 -8.15 -22.77 -5.08
N GLU A 91 -7.30 -21.96 -5.72
CA GLU A 91 -5.87 -22.29 -5.80
C GLU A 91 -5.15 -22.16 -4.45
N MET A 92 -5.58 -21.23 -3.59
CA MET A 92 -5.05 -21.08 -2.24
C MET A 92 -5.40 -22.30 -1.36
N GLU A 93 -6.62 -22.83 -1.49
CA GLU A 93 -7.08 -24.05 -0.83
C GLU A 93 -6.37 -25.31 -1.37
N GLU A 94 -6.25 -25.45 -2.69
CA GLU A 94 -5.65 -26.62 -3.34
C GLU A 94 -4.13 -26.71 -3.13
N SER A 95 -3.42 -25.58 -3.22
CA SER A 95 -1.95 -25.56 -3.14
C SER A 95 -1.43 -25.44 -1.71
N GLN A 96 -2.23 -24.90 -0.79
CA GLN A 96 -1.79 -24.44 0.53
C GLN A 96 -0.56 -23.50 0.46
N ASP A 97 -0.31 -22.87 -0.69
CA ASP A 97 0.80 -21.95 -0.96
C ASP A 97 0.25 -20.61 -1.46
N ALA A 98 0.23 -19.62 -0.57
CA ALA A 98 -0.20 -18.26 -0.91
C ALA A 98 0.64 -17.65 -2.05
N ALA A 99 1.92 -18.01 -2.17
CA ALA A 99 2.75 -17.53 -3.28
C ALA A 99 2.34 -18.18 -4.61
N ALA A 100 1.96 -19.47 -4.62
CA ALA A 100 1.39 -20.13 -5.80
C ALA A 100 0.08 -19.48 -6.23
N ALA A 101 -0.87 -19.31 -5.31
CA ALA A 101 -2.14 -18.64 -5.59
C ALA A 101 -1.95 -17.21 -6.12
N ARG A 102 -0.97 -16.45 -5.59
CA ARG A 102 -0.61 -15.12 -6.09
C ARG A 102 -0.03 -15.15 -7.51
N ARG A 103 0.85 -16.11 -7.83
CA ARG A 103 1.36 -16.33 -9.21
C ARG A 103 0.21 -16.66 -10.17
N GLY A 104 -0.66 -17.59 -9.79
CA GLY A 104 -1.84 -17.98 -10.57
C GLY A 104 -2.76 -16.78 -10.83
N CYS A 105 -3.08 -16.01 -9.79
CA CYS A 105 -3.88 -14.79 -9.90
C CYS A 105 -3.26 -13.74 -10.84
N GLU A 106 -1.96 -13.45 -10.74
CA GLU A 106 -1.29 -12.49 -11.63
C GLU A 106 -1.33 -12.96 -13.09
N ALA A 107 -1.12 -14.27 -13.33
CA ALA A 107 -1.20 -14.85 -14.67
C ALA A 107 -2.62 -14.76 -15.26
N ARG A 108 -3.66 -15.06 -14.48
CA ARG A 108 -5.07 -14.94 -14.88
C ARG A 108 -5.45 -13.49 -15.17
N MET A 109 -5.07 -12.56 -14.30
CA MET A 109 -5.24 -11.12 -14.54
C MET A 109 -4.56 -10.70 -15.84
N GLY A 110 -3.34 -11.18 -16.11
CA GLY A 110 -2.63 -10.90 -17.36
C GLY A 110 -3.38 -11.35 -18.61
N ARG A 111 -4.04 -12.52 -18.57
CA ARG A 111 -4.90 -13.03 -19.66
C ARG A 111 -6.15 -12.17 -19.84
N ARG A 112 -6.77 -11.75 -18.74
CA ARG A 112 -8.01 -10.94 -18.75
C ARG A 112 -7.78 -9.43 -18.80
N TYR A 113 -6.53 -8.99 -18.89
CA TYR A 113 -6.16 -7.58 -18.77
C TYR A 113 -6.93 -6.68 -19.72
N VAL A 114 -7.15 -7.10 -20.98
CA VAL A 114 -7.86 -6.29 -21.98
C VAL A 114 -9.31 -6.02 -21.54
N GLU A 115 -9.99 -7.02 -21.01
CA GLU A 115 -11.37 -6.90 -20.54
C GLU A 115 -11.48 -6.07 -19.27
N LEU A 116 -10.61 -6.32 -18.29
CA LEU A 116 -10.53 -5.52 -17.06
C LEU A 116 -10.23 -4.05 -17.38
N HIS A 117 -9.25 -3.81 -18.26
CA HIS A 117 -8.84 -2.49 -18.70
C HIS A 117 -9.98 -1.72 -19.40
N ALA A 118 -10.66 -2.36 -20.35
CA ALA A 118 -11.78 -1.74 -21.05
C ALA A 118 -12.94 -1.41 -20.09
N THR A 119 -13.28 -2.36 -19.21
CA THR A 119 -14.35 -2.18 -18.21
C THR A 119 -14.03 -1.06 -17.23
N ALA A 120 -12.79 -0.99 -16.73
CA ALA A 120 -12.34 0.08 -15.85
C ALA A 120 -12.41 1.46 -16.53
N LEU A 121 -11.99 1.58 -17.80
CA LEU A 121 -12.09 2.84 -18.54
C LEU A 121 -13.54 3.28 -18.74
N GLU A 122 -14.44 2.36 -19.04
CA GLU A 122 -15.87 2.66 -19.18
C GLU A 122 -16.43 3.22 -17.87
N LEU A 123 -16.16 2.55 -16.74
CA LEU A 123 -16.61 2.99 -15.42
C LEU A 123 -15.97 4.32 -15.02
N LEU A 124 -14.68 4.52 -15.23
CA LEU A 124 -13.99 5.78 -14.92
C LEU A 124 -14.63 6.98 -15.61
N ARG A 125 -15.05 6.86 -16.87
CA ARG A 125 -15.74 7.94 -17.60
C ARG A 125 -17.07 8.34 -16.95
N THR A 126 -17.66 7.46 -16.14
CA THR A 126 -18.95 7.72 -15.48
C THR A 126 -18.80 8.28 -14.08
N VAL A 127 -17.71 7.96 -13.37
CA VAL A 127 -17.58 8.27 -11.94
C VAL A 127 -16.49 9.27 -11.59
N ALA A 128 -15.56 9.55 -12.52
CA ALA A 128 -14.35 10.30 -12.23
C ALA A 128 -14.23 11.57 -13.07
N GLU A 129 -13.64 12.59 -12.47
CA GLU A 129 -13.40 13.88 -13.09
C GLU A 129 -12.03 13.87 -13.80
N PRO A 130 -11.96 14.28 -15.08
CA PRO A 130 -10.72 14.30 -15.83
C PRO A 130 -9.87 15.54 -15.49
N GLN A 131 -8.56 15.34 -15.37
CA GLN A 131 -7.56 16.38 -15.19
C GLN A 131 -6.41 16.17 -16.18
N LYS A 132 -6.10 17.20 -16.99
CA LYS A 132 -4.96 17.15 -17.92
C LYS A 132 -3.65 17.31 -17.15
N CYS A 133 -2.69 16.42 -17.41
CA CYS A 133 -1.41 16.35 -16.69
C CYS A 133 -0.22 16.39 -17.66
N GLY A 134 -0.20 17.37 -18.57
CA GLY A 134 0.81 17.45 -19.63
C GLY A 134 0.69 16.27 -20.61
N GLY A 135 1.55 15.27 -20.50
CA GLY A 135 1.63 14.12 -21.41
C GLY A 135 0.66 12.96 -21.13
N TYR A 136 -0.23 13.10 -20.14
CA TYR A 136 -1.25 12.11 -19.80
C TYR A 136 -2.46 12.79 -19.16
N SER A 137 -3.54 12.05 -18.93
CA SER A 137 -4.72 12.51 -18.18
C SER A 137 -4.82 11.73 -16.87
N ALA A 138 -5.28 12.38 -15.81
CA ALA A 138 -5.67 11.70 -14.58
C ALA A 138 -7.18 11.79 -14.40
N LEU A 139 -7.76 10.77 -13.80
CA LEU A 139 -9.19 10.68 -13.47
C LEU A 139 -9.28 10.51 -11.96
N SER A 140 -10.02 11.38 -11.28
CA SER A 140 -10.14 11.33 -9.82
C SER A 140 -11.59 11.21 -9.36
N PHE A 141 -11.80 10.48 -8.27
CA PHE A 141 -13.05 10.47 -7.52
C PHE A 141 -12.74 10.31 -6.03
N ARG A 142 -13.70 10.66 -5.17
CA ARG A 142 -13.58 10.53 -3.70
C ARG A 142 -14.53 9.47 -3.18
N GLY A 143 -14.22 8.94 -2.01
CA GLY A 143 -15.17 8.15 -1.23
C GLY A 143 -16.38 8.98 -0.81
N ALA A 144 -17.42 8.28 -0.36
CA ALA A 144 -18.67 8.86 0.07
C ALA A 144 -18.63 9.22 1.56
N ALA A 145 -19.21 10.37 1.90
CA ALA A 145 -19.60 10.66 3.27
C ALA A 145 -20.80 9.77 3.63
N VAL A 146 -20.62 8.86 4.59
CA VAL A 146 -21.69 8.02 5.14
C VAL A 146 -21.99 8.52 6.54
N ALA A 147 -23.26 8.88 6.80
CA ALA A 147 -23.68 9.59 8.02
C ALA A 147 -23.35 8.83 9.33
N ASP A 148 -23.40 7.51 9.30
CA ASP A 148 -23.20 6.67 10.48
C ASP A 148 -21.87 5.90 10.40
N ARG A 149 -20.85 6.42 11.09
CA ARG A 149 -19.51 5.80 11.19
C ARG A 149 -19.45 4.63 12.16
N ARG A 150 -20.47 4.44 13.03
CA ARG A 150 -20.50 3.36 14.03
C ARG A 150 -20.91 2.02 13.41
N ARG A 151 -21.59 2.07 12.26
CA ARG A 151 -21.93 0.89 11.47
C ARG A 151 -20.67 0.18 10.99
N ASN A 152 -20.76 -1.15 10.92
CA ASN A 152 -19.73 -1.96 10.28
C ASN A 152 -19.57 -1.56 8.79
N LEU A 153 -18.45 -2.00 8.20
CA LEU A 153 -18.07 -1.66 6.83
C LEU A 153 -19.16 -2.04 5.81
N GLN A 154 -19.74 -3.24 5.94
CA GLN A 154 -20.77 -3.76 5.05
C GLN A 154 -22.02 -2.85 5.00
N ALA A 155 -22.51 -2.41 6.16
CA ALA A 155 -23.67 -1.53 6.24
C ALA A 155 -23.36 -0.13 5.71
N ARG A 156 -22.13 0.38 5.92
CA ARG A 156 -21.70 1.65 5.33
C ARG A 156 -21.61 1.56 3.81
N LEU A 157 -21.11 0.46 3.27
CA LEU A 157 -21.03 0.23 1.82
C LEU A 157 -22.41 0.10 1.19
N ALA A 158 -23.35 -0.55 1.88
CA ALA A 158 -24.75 -0.59 1.43
C ALA A 158 -25.35 0.81 1.29
N LEU A 159 -25.06 1.73 2.22
CA LEU A 159 -25.49 3.13 2.11
C LEU A 159 -24.77 3.86 0.96
N ALA A 160 -23.47 3.66 0.78
CA ALA A 160 -22.72 4.27 -0.31
C ALA A 160 -23.24 3.84 -1.70
N ARG A 161 -23.73 2.60 -1.86
CA ARG A 161 -24.35 2.12 -3.11
C ARG A 161 -25.62 2.86 -3.50
N GLN A 162 -26.38 3.36 -2.52
CA GLN A 162 -27.64 4.07 -2.75
C GLN A 162 -27.40 5.49 -3.28
N GLN A 163 -26.16 6.01 -3.17
CA GLN A 163 -25.79 7.32 -3.70
C GLN A 163 -25.66 7.30 -5.23
N ALA A 164 -25.70 8.49 -5.83
CA ALA A 164 -25.46 8.65 -7.25
C ALA A 164 -24.11 8.05 -7.66
N SER A 165 -24.13 7.12 -8.61
CA SER A 165 -22.96 6.38 -9.10
C SER A 165 -22.30 5.42 -8.09
N GLY A 166 -22.93 5.16 -6.93
CA GLY A 166 -22.37 4.30 -5.88
C GLY A 166 -22.02 2.89 -6.37
N GLN A 167 -22.94 2.27 -7.11
CA GLN A 167 -22.73 0.94 -7.72
C GLN A 167 -21.58 0.94 -8.74
N GLN A 168 -21.44 1.99 -9.55
CA GLN A 168 -20.36 2.10 -10.54
C GLN A 168 -19.00 2.30 -9.86
N ARG A 169 -18.95 3.06 -8.77
CA ARG A 169 -17.71 3.25 -7.97
C ARG A 169 -17.28 1.95 -7.30
N GLU A 170 -18.22 1.21 -6.73
CA GLU A 170 -17.97 -0.14 -6.18
C GLU A 170 -17.42 -1.09 -7.24
N ALA A 171 -18.10 -1.20 -8.38
CA ALA A 171 -17.67 -2.05 -9.46
C ALA A 171 -16.29 -1.65 -10.01
N LEU A 172 -15.99 -0.34 -10.05
CA LEU A 172 -14.68 0.16 -10.43
C LEU A 172 -13.61 -0.26 -9.41
N CYS A 173 -13.87 -0.12 -8.10
CA CYS A 173 -12.94 -0.57 -7.06
C CYS A 173 -12.64 -2.07 -7.17
N ALA A 174 -13.63 -2.91 -7.44
CA ALA A 174 -13.43 -4.34 -7.65
C ALA A 174 -12.47 -4.62 -8.84
N VAL A 175 -12.69 -3.98 -9.99
CA VAL A 175 -11.80 -4.16 -11.17
C VAL A 175 -10.41 -3.57 -10.92
N LEU A 176 -10.30 -2.44 -10.22
CA LEU A 176 -9.01 -1.86 -9.84
C LEU A 176 -8.25 -2.82 -8.92
N ALA A 177 -8.91 -3.46 -7.96
CA ALA A 177 -8.30 -4.45 -7.07
C ALA A 177 -7.71 -5.61 -7.87
N ALA A 178 -8.46 -6.13 -8.84
CA ALA A 178 -7.95 -7.14 -9.77
C ALA A 178 -6.74 -6.64 -10.57
N LEU A 179 -6.81 -5.45 -11.18
CA LEU A 179 -5.71 -4.87 -11.97
C LEU A 179 -4.43 -4.59 -11.15
N CYS A 180 -4.54 -4.35 -9.84
CA CYS A 180 -3.39 -4.12 -8.97
C CYS A 180 -2.78 -5.41 -8.38
N CYS A 181 -3.39 -6.59 -8.59
CA CYS A 181 -2.84 -7.85 -8.11
C CYS A 181 -1.51 -8.20 -8.77
N ARG A 182 -0.50 -8.48 -7.94
CA ARG A 182 0.85 -8.91 -8.34
C ARG A 182 1.31 -10.06 -7.45
N LEU A 183 2.36 -10.75 -7.85
CA LEU A 183 3.03 -11.76 -7.03
C LEU A 183 3.34 -11.26 -5.61
N GLN A 184 3.77 -10.00 -5.48
CA GLN A 184 4.16 -9.42 -4.19
C GLN A 184 2.96 -9.00 -3.33
N LYS A 185 1.79 -8.74 -3.93
CA LYS A 185 0.59 -8.28 -3.21
C LYS A 185 -0.68 -8.61 -3.98
N ASN A 186 -1.54 -9.41 -3.36
CA ASN A 186 -2.91 -9.65 -3.83
C ASN A 186 -3.86 -8.64 -3.15
N TRP A 187 -4.83 -8.14 -3.91
CA TRP A 187 -5.82 -7.18 -3.42
C TRP A 187 -7.25 -7.71 -3.51
N LEU A 188 -7.45 -8.97 -3.92
CA LEU A 188 -8.77 -9.60 -4.03
C LEU A 188 -9.30 -10.03 -2.66
N SER A 189 -8.45 -10.57 -1.80
CA SER A 189 -8.85 -11.17 -0.52
C SER A 189 -8.65 -10.28 0.70
N ALA A 190 -8.46 -8.97 0.51
CA ALA A 190 -8.39 -8.07 1.65
C ALA A 190 -9.80 -7.68 2.09
N TYR A 191 -10.04 -7.69 3.40
CA TYR A 191 -11.38 -7.56 4.01
C TYR A 191 -12.33 -8.67 3.56
N ASP A 192 -11.88 -9.93 3.70
CA ASP A 192 -12.63 -11.14 3.39
C ASP A 192 -13.77 -11.43 4.39
N ASP A 193 -13.86 -10.65 5.46
CA ASP A 193 -14.99 -10.60 6.39
C ASP A 193 -16.24 -9.93 5.78
N GLU A 194 -16.09 -9.22 4.66
CA GLU A 194 -17.20 -8.61 3.94
C GLU A 194 -17.88 -9.60 2.97
N VAL A 195 -19.22 -9.67 3.02
CA VAL A 195 -20.01 -10.49 2.07
C VAL A 195 -20.93 -9.64 1.18
N PRO A 196 -20.92 -9.84 -0.15
CA PRO A 196 -19.82 -10.45 -0.93
C PRO A 196 -18.51 -9.67 -0.79
N VAL A 197 -17.39 -10.37 -0.95
CA VAL A 197 -16.05 -9.78 -0.99
C VAL A 197 -15.95 -8.82 -2.17
N ARG A 198 -15.40 -7.63 -1.93
CA ARG A 198 -15.31 -6.53 -2.92
C ARG A 198 -13.87 -6.09 -3.19
N GLY A 199 -12.90 -6.73 -2.55
CA GLY A 199 -11.49 -6.43 -2.66
C GLY A 199 -11.08 -5.22 -1.82
N TYR A 200 -9.77 -4.99 -1.76
CA TYR A 200 -9.17 -4.03 -0.83
C TYR A 200 -9.72 -2.62 -0.96
N PHE A 201 -10.10 -2.14 -2.14
CA PHE A 201 -10.45 -0.73 -2.33
C PHE A 201 -11.86 -0.35 -1.85
N ALA A 202 -12.63 -1.30 -1.31
CA ALA A 202 -14.00 -1.04 -0.87
C ALA A 202 -14.06 -0.10 0.34
N HIS A 203 -13.17 -0.21 1.33
CA HIS A 203 -13.19 0.67 2.52
C HIS A 203 -13.04 2.15 2.16
N GLY A 204 -12.23 2.47 1.16
CA GLY A 204 -12.04 3.84 0.69
C GLY A 204 -13.31 4.46 0.09
N LEU A 205 -14.29 3.66 -0.34
CA LEU A 205 -15.56 4.18 -0.88
C LEU A 205 -16.48 4.75 0.20
N VAL A 206 -16.28 4.40 1.46
CA VAL A 206 -17.09 4.90 2.58
C VAL A 206 -16.35 5.94 3.42
N ASP A 207 -15.18 6.39 2.96
CA ASP A 207 -14.41 7.45 3.60
C ASP A 207 -14.31 8.68 2.67
N PRO A 208 -14.94 9.81 3.01
CA PRO A 208 -14.87 11.02 2.18
C PRO A 208 -13.47 11.63 2.10
N ASN A 209 -12.58 11.28 3.03
CA ASN A 209 -11.19 11.72 3.01
C ASN A 209 -10.36 10.89 2.03
N CYS A 210 -10.86 9.73 1.60
CA CYS A 210 -10.18 8.88 0.63
C CYS A 210 -10.39 9.40 -0.80
N ARG A 211 -9.30 9.50 -1.55
CA ARG A 211 -9.26 9.93 -2.95
C ARG A 211 -8.61 8.83 -3.80
N PHE A 212 -9.33 8.45 -4.85
CA PHE A 212 -8.83 7.59 -5.90
C PHE A 212 -8.38 8.44 -7.07
N ARG A 213 -7.19 8.16 -7.58
CA ARG A 213 -6.62 8.85 -8.74
C ARG A 213 -6.00 7.85 -9.70
N VAL A 214 -6.54 7.80 -10.91
CA VAL A 214 -6.11 6.89 -11.97
C VAL A 214 -5.47 7.67 -13.11
N ALA A 215 -4.21 7.38 -13.41
CA ALA A 215 -3.52 7.98 -14.54
C ALA A 215 -3.71 7.16 -15.82
N VAL A 216 -3.95 7.86 -16.92
CA VAL A 216 -4.26 7.31 -18.23
C VAL A 216 -3.41 7.99 -19.30
N LYS A 217 -2.58 7.20 -20.00
CA LYS A 217 -1.75 7.66 -21.11
C LYS A 217 -2.49 7.49 -22.43
N SER A 218 -2.37 8.43 -23.37
CA SER A 218 -2.99 8.29 -24.69
C SER A 218 -2.42 7.10 -25.51
N PRO A 219 -3.25 6.37 -26.29
CA PRO A 219 -4.72 6.40 -26.32
C PRO A 219 -5.28 5.45 -25.24
N SER A 220 -5.77 6.02 -24.14
CA SER A 220 -6.49 5.32 -23.06
C SER A 220 -5.78 4.11 -22.40
N ARG A 221 -4.48 4.15 -22.16
CA ARG A 221 -3.75 3.13 -21.40
C ARG A 221 -3.74 3.46 -19.92
N LEU A 222 -4.37 2.62 -19.09
CA LEU A 222 -4.30 2.76 -17.62
C LEU A 222 -2.85 2.56 -17.18
N ALA A 223 -2.28 3.55 -16.51
CA ALA A 223 -0.89 3.57 -16.10
C ALA A 223 -0.74 3.24 -14.61
N SER A 224 -1.32 4.05 -13.73
CA SER A 224 -1.21 3.89 -12.28
C SER A 224 -2.52 4.20 -11.55
N LEU A 225 -2.63 3.65 -10.35
CA LEU A 225 -3.59 4.02 -9.33
C LEU A 225 -2.84 4.58 -8.13
N LEU A 226 -3.27 5.75 -7.66
CA LEU A 226 -2.99 6.30 -6.35
C LEU A 226 -4.28 6.27 -5.53
N VAL A 227 -4.20 5.74 -4.32
CA VAL A 227 -5.25 5.90 -3.31
C VAL A 227 -4.63 6.63 -2.13
N THR A 228 -5.18 7.80 -1.83
CA THR A 228 -4.71 8.63 -0.72
C THR A 228 -5.83 8.96 0.24
N SER A 229 -5.50 9.26 1.50
CA SER A 229 -6.46 9.76 2.48
C SER A 229 -5.87 10.93 3.28
N GLU A 230 -6.72 11.89 3.65
CA GLU A 230 -6.33 13.02 4.49
C GLU A 230 -6.71 12.74 5.94
N LEU A 231 -5.72 12.55 6.82
CA LEU A 231 -5.92 12.16 8.22
C LEU A 231 -4.90 12.85 9.14
N PRO A 232 -5.22 13.15 10.41
CA PRO A 232 -4.21 13.54 11.39
C PRO A 232 -3.13 12.46 11.54
N LEU A 233 -1.87 12.85 11.75
CA LEU A 233 -0.73 11.90 11.80
C LEU A 233 -0.94 10.78 12.82
N ALA A 234 -1.45 11.08 14.02
CA ALA A 234 -1.71 10.08 15.05
C ALA A 234 -2.69 8.99 14.57
N ARG A 235 -3.78 9.40 13.89
CA ARG A 235 -4.78 8.48 13.34
C ARG A 235 -4.23 7.68 12.17
N ALA A 236 -3.41 8.30 11.32
CA ALA A 236 -2.75 7.62 10.22
C ALA A 236 -1.78 6.53 10.71
N LEU A 237 -1.02 6.82 11.78
CA LEU A 237 -0.12 5.85 12.42
C LEU A 237 -0.92 4.73 13.10
N ALA A 238 -2.03 5.03 13.78
CA ALA A 238 -2.89 4.03 14.40
C ALA A 238 -3.56 3.09 13.38
N ALA A 239 -3.82 3.58 12.17
CA ALA A 239 -4.41 2.80 11.07
C ALA A 239 -3.39 1.89 10.36
N MET A 240 -2.11 1.92 10.73
CA MET A 240 -1.11 0.98 10.23
C MET A 240 -1.40 -0.44 10.71
N ASP A 241 -0.85 -1.42 9.99
CA ASP A 241 -0.92 -2.83 10.37
C ASP A 241 -0.51 -3.01 11.85
N HIS A 242 -1.21 -3.88 12.57
CA HIS A 242 -1.04 -4.15 14.01
C HIS A 242 -1.30 -2.96 14.95
N GLY A 243 -2.15 -2.01 14.52
CA GLY A 243 -2.56 -0.86 15.34
C GLY A 243 -1.46 0.19 15.51
N GLY A 244 -0.45 0.15 14.62
CA GLY A 244 0.60 1.16 14.59
C GLY A 244 1.68 1.07 15.65
N PRO A 245 2.60 2.04 15.64
CA PRO A 245 3.79 2.06 16.50
C PRO A 245 3.46 2.33 17.98
N PHE A 246 2.25 2.80 18.27
CA PHE A 246 1.88 3.23 19.62
C PHE A 246 1.18 2.14 20.42
N PRO A 247 1.46 2.00 21.72
CA PRO A 247 0.70 1.10 22.58
C PRO A 247 -0.77 1.54 22.69
N GLU A 248 -1.64 0.62 23.07
CA GLU A 248 -3.04 0.94 23.36
C GLU A 248 -3.12 2.02 24.44
N GLY A 249 -4.01 3.00 24.25
CA GLY A 249 -4.15 4.13 25.18
C GLY A 249 -3.12 5.25 25.01
N HIS A 250 -2.16 5.14 24.07
CA HIS A 250 -1.19 6.22 23.80
C HIS A 250 -1.88 7.57 23.49
N GLU A 251 -3.05 7.56 22.86
CA GLU A 251 -3.83 8.77 22.57
C GLU A 251 -4.32 9.51 23.82
N LYS A 252 -4.40 8.82 24.98
CA LYS A 252 -4.89 9.40 26.24
C LYS A 252 -3.83 10.14 27.03
N GLU A 253 -2.54 9.85 26.80
CA GLU A 253 -1.49 10.54 27.55
C GLU A 253 -1.06 11.85 26.87
N PRO A 254 -0.62 12.85 27.65
CA PRO A 254 -0.25 14.16 27.11
C PRO A 254 0.92 14.08 26.11
N VAL A 255 0.73 14.65 24.92
CA VAL A 255 1.77 14.69 23.87
C VAL A 255 3.00 15.51 24.30
N GLY A 256 2.83 16.51 25.17
CA GLY A 256 3.85 17.53 25.45
C GLY A 256 5.15 17.06 26.11
N ARG A 257 5.24 15.83 26.63
CA ARG A 257 6.50 15.27 27.17
C ARG A 257 7.20 14.33 26.20
N ARG A 258 6.49 13.88 25.17
CA ARG A 258 6.97 12.84 24.26
C ARG A 258 7.91 13.41 23.22
N GLN A 259 8.83 12.57 22.79
CA GLN A 259 9.69 12.83 21.65
C GLN A 259 9.40 11.82 20.56
N TYR A 260 9.44 12.28 19.32
CA TYR A 260 9.19 11.49 18.12
C TYR A 260 10.39 11.58 17.21
N GLY A 261 10.74 10.49 16.53
CA GLY A 261 11.88 10.43 15.62
C GLY A 261 11.64 9.42 14.51
N LEU A 262 12.47 9.47 13.47
CA LEU A 262 12.42 8.53 12.35
C LEU A 262 13.75 7.79 12.26
N GLN A 263 13.76 6.51 12.62
CA GLN A 263 14.93 5.65 12.42
C GLN A 263 15.03 5.28 10.94
N ARG A 264 15.98 5.87 10.23
CA ARG A 264 16.03 5.79 8.76
C ARG A 264 16.44 4.41 8.27
N VAL A 265 15.85 3.97 7.16
CA VAL A 265 16.36 2.85 6.38
C VAL A 265 17.52 3.36 5.53
N CYS A 266 18.69 2.78 5.69
CA CYS A 266 19.88 3.10 4.90
C CYS A 266 19.88 2.28 3.61
N VAL A 267 20.30 2.91 2.51
CA VAL A 267 20.51 2.24 1.22
C VAL A 267 22.01 2.21 0.98
N GLU A 268 22.73 1.30 1.63
CA GLU A 268 24.04 0.93 1.10
C GLU A 268 23.84 0.02 -0.12
N THR A 269 24.85 0.01 -1.00
CA THR A 269 24.79 -0.58 -2.33
C THR A 269 24.64 -2.11 -2.29
N GLY A 270 23.44 -2.61 -2.05
CA GLY A 270 23.12 -4.04 -2.05
C GLY A 270 21.65 -4.29 -1.75
N TYR A 271 20.98 -5.08 -2.59
CA TYR A 271 19.60 -5.51 -2.31
C TYR A 271 19.65 -6.69 -1.32
N GLY A 272 18.79 -6.65 -0.29
CA GLY A 272 18.40 -7.85 0.46
C GLY A 272 18.70 -7.85 1.96
N GLU A 273 19.63 -7.01 2.44
CA GLU A 273 19.81 -6.82 3.88
C GLU A 273 19.19 -5.50 4.32
N GLU A 274 18.38 -5.60 5.37
CA GLU A 274 17.77 -4.47 5.99
C GLU A 274 18.81 -3.71 6.81
N GLN A 275 19.26 -2.58 6.27
CA GLN A 275 20.10 -1.65 7.00
C GLN A 275 19.27 -0.50 7.56
N LYS A 276 19.42 -0.26 8.86
CA LYS A 276 18.79 0.86 9.56
C LYS A 276 19.87 1.63 10.29
N GLU A 277 19.63 2.91 10.45
CA GLU A 277 20.30 3.73 11.45
C GLU A 277 20.25 3.05 12.83
N ARG A 278 21.32 3.12 13.63
CA ARG A 278 21.30 2.52 14.97
C ARG A 278 20.31 3.28 15.83
N LEU A 279 19.62 2.58 16.73
CA LEU A 279 18.58 3.21 17.55
C LEU A 279 19.13 4.35 18.43
N CYS A 280 20.39 4.25 18.87
CA CYS A 280 21.08 5.30 19.62
C CYS A 280 21.37 6.57 18.81
N ASP A 281 21.38 6.49 17.48
CA ASP A 281 21.68 7.62 16.60
C ASP A 281 20.40 8.43 16.28
N VAL A 282 19.21 7.85 16.51
CA VAL A 282 17.91 8.48 16.23
C VAL A 282 17.74 9.73 17.07
N GLN A 283 17.51 10.85 16.40
CA GLN A 283 17.26 12.15 17.03
C GLN A 283 15.77 12.49 17.08
N PRO A 284 15.31 13.21 18.12
CA PRO A 284 13.99 13.82 18.12
C PRO A 284 13.82 14.79 16.95
N GLU A 285 12.69 14.71 16.23
CA GLU A 285 12.32 15.63 15.15
C GLU A 285 11.19 16.55 15.62
N ALA A 286 11.49 17.85 15.73
CA ALA A 286 10.53 18.86 16.21
C ALA A 286 9.30 18.95 15.31
N GLU A 287 9.46 18.75 14.00
CA GLU A 287 8.39 18.78 13.01
C GLU A 287 7.42 17.62 13.19
N LEU A 288 7.91 16.41 13.52
CA LEU A 288 7.05 15.27 13.83
C LEU A 288 6.24 15.52 15.10
N ARG A 289 6.87 16.11 16.12
CA ARG A 289 6.18 16.52 17.34
C ARG A 289 5.10 17.56 17.03
N ALA A 290 5.40 18.60 16.27
CA ALA A 290 4.44 19.63 15.88
C ALA A 290 3.26 19.05 15.09
N LEU A 291 3.49 18.07 14.20
CA LEU A 291 2.41 17.37 13.48
C LEU A 291 1.53 16.53 14.42
N MET A 292 2.12 15.86 15.41
CA MET A 292 1.38 15.10 16.42
C MET A 292 0.54 16.01 17.32
N GLU A 293 1.06 17.18 17.71
CA GLU A 293 0.37 18.15 18.58
C GLU A 293 -0.73 18.92 17.84
N SER A 294 -0.44 19.40 16.62
CA SER A 294 -1.37 20.26 15.86
C SER A 294 -2.60 19.55 15.32
N GLN A 295 -2.58 18.22 15.24
CA GLN A 295 -3.60 17.42 14.53
C GLN A 295 -3.78 17.84 13.06
N ALA A 296 -2.78 18.52 12.48
CA ALA A 296 -2.80 18.92 11.08
C ALA A 296 -2.91 17.67 10.19
N PRO A 297 -3.73 17.71 9.13
CA PRO A 297 -3.89 16.57 8.24
C PRO A 297 -2.61 16.30 7.47
N VAL A 298 -2.19 15.03 7.47
CA VAL A 298 -1.18 14.50 6.57
C VAL A 298 -1.85 13.79 5.40
N GLU A 299 -1.13 13.70 4.28
CA GLU A 299 -1.57 12.93 3.12
C GLU A 299 -1.04 11.49 3.27
N VAL A 300 -1.93 10.54 3.52
CA VAL A 300 -1.58 9.12 3.63
C VAL A 300 -1.67 8.49 2.26
N LEU A 301 -0.54 7.99 1.74
CA LEU A 301 -0.52 7.18 0.52
C LEU A 301 -0.74 5.71 0.88
N GLU A 302 -1.98 5.24 0.72
CA GLU A 302 -2.37 3.85 0.98
C GLU A 302 -1.91 2.93 -0.16
N VAL A 303 -2.02 3.41 -1.41
CA VAL A 303 -1.80 2.58 -2.59
C VAL A 303 -1.06 3.35 -3.66
N TYR A 304 0.02 2.76 -4.16
CA TYR A 304 0.71 3.17 -5.38
C TYR A 304 1.00 1.94 -6.23
N CYS A 305 0.15 1.66 -7.21
CA CYS A 305 0.30 0.51 -8.10
C CYS A 305 0.30 0.90 -9.58
N ALA A 306 1.07 0.16 -10.38
CA ALA A 306 0.86 0.11 -11.82
C ALA A 306 -0.42 -0.68 -12.11
N LEU A 307 -1.25 -0.19 -13.04
CA LEU A 307 -2.50 -0.88 -13.42
C LEU A 307 -2.31 -1.89 -14.55
N ALA A 308 -1.13 -1.89 -15.20
CA ALA A 308 -0.80 -2.83 -16.27
C ALA A 308 0.24 -3.87 -15.79
N PRO A 309 0.21 -5.11 -16.31
CA PRO A 309 1.29 -6.08 -16.18
C PRO A 309 2.64 -5.49 -16.61
N LYS A 310 3.75 -6.00 -16.03
CA LYS A 310 5.10 -5.45 -16.23
C LYS A 310 5.49 -5.38 -17.71
N GLU A 311 5.15 -6.41 -18.48
CA GLU A 311 5.43 -6.52 -19.91
C GLU A 311 4.70 -5.42 -20.69
N ARG A 312 3.47 -5.11 -20.28
CA ARG A 312 2.64 -4.05 -20.89
C ARG A 312 3.10 -2.66 -20.46
N VAL A 313 3.53 -2.49 -19.21
CA VAL A 313 4.16 -1.24 -18.73
C VAL A 313 5.38 -0.89 -19.57
N ALA A 314 6.25 -1.87 -19.83
CA ALA A 314 7.42 -1.70 -20.68
C ALA A 314 7.02 -1.40 -22.13
N ARG A 315 6.17 -2.25 -22.72
CA ARG A 315 5.71 -2.13 -24.12
C ARG A 315 5.04 -0.79 -24.41
N HIS A 316 4.19 -0.30 -23.51
CA HIS A 316 3.45 0.96 -23.69
C HIS A 316 4.17 2.18 -23.10
N ARG A 317 5.40 2.01 -22.58
CA ARG A 317 6.20 3.06 -21.95
C ARG A 317 5.40 3.81 -20.87
N LEU A 318 4.79 3.07 -19.94
CA LEU A 318 3.96 3.64 -18.87
C LEU A 318 4.78 4.08 -17.66
N GLY A 319 6.01 3.58 -17.50
CA GLY A 319 6.92 3.91 -16.40
C GLY A 319 7.08 5.42 -16.12
N PRO A 320 7.29 6.28 -17.14
CA PRO A 320 7.36 7.73 -16.91
C PRO A 320 6.09 8.33 -16.32
N VAL A 321 4.90 7.88 -16.74
CA VAL A 321 3.62 8.35 -16.21
C VAL A 321 3.43 7.91 -14.76
N ILE A 322 3.73 6.64 -14.47
CA ILE A 322 3.65 6.08 -13.13
C ILE A 322 4.54 6.87 -12.15
N ARG A 323 5.77 7.21 -12.53
CA ARG A 323 6.67 8.03 -11.70
C ARG A 323 6.22 9.49 -11.59
N ALA A 324 5.68 10.06 -12.67
CA ALA A 324 5.19 11.43 -12.68
C ALA A 324 4.04 11.64 -11.68
N GLU A 325 3.16 10.65 -11.53
CA GLU A 325 2.04 10.72 -10.58
C GLU A 325 2.50 10.78 -9.12
N LEU A 326 3.45 9.93 -8.71
CA LEU A 326 3.98 10.01 -7.34
C LEU A 326 4.77 11.31 -7.12
N ARG A 327 5.55 11.77 -8.12
CA ARG A 327 6.24 13.06 -8.04
C ARG A 327 5.27 14.23 -7.88
N ARG A 328 4.17 14.21 -8.62
CA ARG A 328 3.11 15.22 -8.52
C ARG A 328 2.50 15.23 -7.11
N LEU A 329 2.17 14.07 -6.56
CA LEU A 329 1.67 13.97 -5.18
C LEU A 329 2.62 14.63 -4.18
N LEU A 330 3.91 14.27 -4.25
CA LEU A 330 4.94 14.84 -3.37
C LEU A 330 5.11 16.35 -3.54
N ALA A 331 5.10 16.84 -4.79
CA ALA A 331 5.21 18.26 -5.08
C ALA A 331 3.99 19.05 -4.56
N GLU A 332 2.78 18.56 -4.82
CA GLU A 332 1.54 19.19 -4.35
C GLU A 332 1.45 19.19 -2.81
N ALA A 333 1.89 18.11 -2.14
CA ALA A 333 1.93 18.06 -0.69
C ALA A 333 2.95 19.06 -0.12
N LYS A 334 4.15 19.14 -0.72
CA LYS A 334 5.19 20.11 -0.33
C LYS A 334 4.72 21.55 -0.49
N GLU A 335 4.06 21.88 -1.60
CA GLU A 335 3.47 23.21 -1.86
C GLU A 335 2.45 23.59 -0.78
N ARG A 336 1.67 22.63 -0.29
CA ARG A 336 0.69 22.82 0.79
C ARG A 336 1.28 22.75 2.20
N GLY A 337 2.60 22.55 2.34
CA GLY A 337 3.25 22.32 3.64
C GLY A 337 2.75 21.07 4.36
N ARG A 338 2.27 20.06 3.62
CA ARG A 338 1.73 18.82 4.19
C ARG A 338 2.75 17.69 4.13
N ALA A 339 2.87 16.95 5.23
CA ALA A 339 3.62 15.71 5.23
C ALA A 339 2.87 14.62 4.44
N VAL A 340 3.63 13.77 3.74
CA VAL A 340 3.12 12.58 3.07
C VAL A 340 3.59 11.35 3.83
N LEU A 341 2.66 10.51 4.27
CA LEU A 341 2.95 9.27 4.97
C LEU A 341 2.75 8.08 4.03
N PHE A 342 3.74 7.18 3.97
CA PHE A 342 3.71 5.97 3.15
C PHE A 342 3.54 4.76 4.05
N LEU A 343 2.43 4.04 3.88
CA LEU A 343 2.21 2.79 4.61
C LEU A 343 2.73 1.63 3.77
N VAL A 344 3.98 1.23 4.04
CA VAL A 344 4.64 0.15 3.29
C VAL A 344 4.42 -1.18 4.01
N GLY A 345 3.39 -1.92 3.58
CA GLY A 345 3.11 -3.29 4.03
C GLY A 345 3.54 -4.36 3.04
N GLY A 346 3.40 -5.63 3.43
CA GLY A 346 3.69 -6.82 2.62
C GLY A 346 4.78 -7.72 3.24
N ASP A 347 5.10 -8.82 2.57
CA ASP A 347 6.04 -9.84 3.09
C ASP A 347 7.49 -9.31 3.17
N HIS A 348 7.84 -8.35 2.30
CA HIS A 348 9.17 -7.75 2.21
C HIS A 348 9.09 -6.21 2.00
N PRO A 349 8.69 -5.45 3.04
CA PRO A 349 8.47 -4.01 2.89
C PRO A 349 9.75 -3.24 2.56
N ILE A 350 10.89 -3.67 3.10
CA ILE A 350 12.21 -3.07 2.84
C ILE A 350 12.62 -3.17 1.38
N ASP A 351 12.41 -4.33 0.77
CA ASP A 351 12.67 -4.53 -0.66
C ASP A 351 11.89 -3.53 -1.51
N LEU A 352 10.62 -3.31 -1.17
CA LEU A 352 9.77 -2.34 -1.88
C LEU A 352 10.28 -0.90 -1.67
N VAL A 353 10.62 -0.56 -0.43
CA VAL A 353 11.20 0.75 -0.08
C VAL A 353 12.47 1.02 -0.88
N GLN A 354 13.43 0.09 -0.91
CA GLN A 354 14.67 0.24 -1.64
C GLN A 354 14.45 0.28 -3.16
N LYS A 355 13.59 -0.59 -3.70
CA LYS A 355 13.35 -0.70 -5.16
C LYS A 355 12.54 0.47 -5.72
N VAL A 356 11.64 1.07 -4.94
CA VAL A 356 10.68 2.07 -5.44
C VAL A 356 10.87 3.42 -4.76
N TYR A 357 10.76 3.49 -3.43
CA TYR A 357 10.57 4.75 -2.71
C TYR A 357 11.88 5.50 -2.42
N LEU A 358 12.97 4.80 -2.10
CA LEU A 358 14.28 5.40 -1.87
C LEU A 358 15.11 5.61 -3.14
N GLN A 359 14.48 5.47 -4.30
CA GLN A 359 15.12 5.75 -5.57
C GLN A 359 15.46 7.25 -5.68
N PRO A 360 16.59 7.63 -6.31
CA PRO A 360 17.09 9.01 -6.33
C PRO A 360 16.04 10.04 -6.80
N TRP A 361 15.15 9.64 -7.70
CA TRP A 361 14.12 10.52 -8.25
C TRP A 361 13.04 10.96 -7.26
N PHE A 362 12.85 10.27 -6.13
CA PHE A 362 11.91 10.65 -5.07
C PHE A 362 12.63 11.29 -3.88
N THR A 363 13.81 10.79 -3.52
CA THR A 363 14.60 11.32 -2.39
C THR A 363 15.13 12.73 -2.70
N SER A 364 15.68 12.98 -3.90
CA SER A 364 16.25 14.28 -4.27
C SER A 364 15.22 15.40 -4.47
N ILE A 365 14.04 15.09 -5.03
CA ILE A 365 13.02 16.10 -5.37
C ILE A 365 12.06 16.33 -4.20
N GLY A 366 11.58 15.24 -3.60
CA GLY A 366 10.54 15.30 -2.58
C GLY A 366 11.08 15.37 -1.16
N GLY A 367 12.38 15.17 -0.95
CA GLY A 367 12.94 14.95 0.39
C GLY A 367 12.34 13.70 1.04
N LEU A 368 11.92 12.72 0.24
CA LEU A 368 11.28 11.51 0.76
C LEU A 368 12.26 10.75 1.63
N ARG A 369 11.84 10.47 2.88
CA ARG A 369 12.56 9.65 3.86
C ARG A 369 11.72 8.42 4.14
N CYS A 370 12.37 7.27 4.31
CA CYS A 370 11.71 6.04 4.75
C CYS A 370 12.42 5.52 5.99
N GLY A 371 11.64 5.03 6.95
CA GLY A 371 12.17 4.64 8.25
C GLY A 371 11.08 4.10 9.15
N TYR A 372 11.50 3.73 10.36
CA TYR A 372 10.65 3.30 11.44
C TYR A 372 10.29 4.50 12.30
N PHE A 373 9.00 4.72 12.50
CA PHE A 373 8.54 5.74 13.43
C PHE A 373 8.91 5.33 14.86
N ARG A 374 9.64 6.20 15.57
CA ARG A 374 10.11 6.01 16.93
C ARG A 374 9.49 7.05 17.84
N TRP A 375 9.27 6.65 19.10
CA TRP A 375 8.82 7.56 20.13
C TRP A 375 9.45 7.19 21.48
N LYS A 376 9.50 8.16 22.40
CA LYS A 376 9.89 7.97 23.79
C LYS A 376 9.18 8.96 24.69
N GLN A 377 8.98 8.58 25.95
CA GLN A 377 8.12 9.31 26.89
C GLN A 377 8.75 10.62 27.40
N SER A 378 10.08 10.69 27.44
CA SER A 378 10.85 11.85 27.90
C SER A 378 12.24 11.88 27.25
N THR A 379 12.99 12.96 27.50
CA THR A 379 14.40 13.10 27.08
C THR A 379 15.31 12.02 27.63
N GLU A 380 15.04 11.56 28.86
CA GLU A 380 15.83 10.56 29.59
C GLU A 380 15.45 9.11 29.27
N ALA A 381 14.24 8.90 28.73
CA ALA A 381 13.82 7.57 28.31
C ALA A 381 14.61 7.10 27.08
N ASP A 382 14.72 5.78 26.95
CA ASP A 382 15.19 5.14 25.72
C ASP A 382 14.11 5.17 24.64
N TRP A 383 14.52 5.03 23.38
CA TRP A 383 13.60 4.86 22.27
C TRP A 383 12.89 3.50 22.37
N GLU A 384 11.56 3.52 22.22
CA GLU A 384 10.79 2.28 22.23
C GLU A 384 11.18 1.37 21.04
N PRO A 385 11.45 0.08 21.31
CA PRO A 385 11.74 -0.88 20.25
C PRO A 385 10.52 -1.05 19.34
N PRO A 386 10.72 -1.50 18.08
CA PRO A 386 9.60 -1.69 17.17
C PRO A 386 8.72 -2.79 17.71
N LYS A 387 7.40 -2.61 17.65
CA LYS A 387 6.49 -3.75 17.87
C LYS A 387 6.82 -4.80 16.81
N LEU A 388 7.29 -5.97 17.25
CA LEU A 388 7.48 -7.11 16.37
C LEU A 388 6.11 -7.69 16.02
N MET A 389 5.89 -7.98 14.72
CA MET A 389 4.66 -8.62 14.27
C MET A 389 4.42 -9.91 15.07
N GLY A 390 3.26 -10.05 15.70
CA GLY A 390 2.85 -11.27 16.39
C GLY A 390 3.16 -11.36 17.89
N GLN A 391 3.85 -10.40 18.50
CA GLN A 391 3.95 -10.35 19.97
C GLN A 391 2.70 -9.70 20.57
N LYS A 392 1.75 -10.52 21.04
CA LYS A 392 0.80 -10.05 22.06
C LYS A 392 1.62 -9.76 23.31
N ARG A 393 1.58 -8.52 23.82
CA ARG A 393 2.18 -8.21 25.13
C ARG A 393 1.53 -9.14 26.16
N ALA A 394 2.37 -9.89 26.87
CA ALA A 394 1.96 -10.79 27.95
C ALA A 394 1.46 -9.98 29.15
#